data_AF-A0A6C1CGL0-F1
#
_entry.id   AF-A0A6C1CGL0-F1
#
_cell.length_a   1.000
_cell.length_b   1.000
_cell.length_c   1.000
_cell.angle_alpha   90.00
_cell.angle_beta   90.00
_cell.angle_gamma   90.00
#
_symmetry.space_group_name_H-M   'P 1'
#
loop_
_entity.id
_entity.type
_entity.pdbx_description
1 polymer ?
#
loop_
_entity_poly.entity_id
_entity_poly.type
_entity_poly.pdbx_seq_one_letter_code
_entity_poly.pdbx_strand_id
1 'polypeptide(L)' 'MGTPDLQRLNGTARPIHKADVVVMLTNGRFTRDARPFSKDTGIHLVDRDLLARWAAGSWPLWDLLPKIPPPRRPAR' A
#
# COMPACT_ATOMS: atom_id res chain seq x y z
N MET A 1 -3.02 9.36 8.90
CA MET A 1 -3.80 8.18 8.46
C MET A 1 -3.56 7.03 9.42
N GLY A 2 -4.63 6.41 9.90
CA GLY A 2 -4.55 5.38 10.96
C GLY A 2 -5.10 4.04 10.53
N THR A 3 -4.99 3.06 11.42
CA THR A 3 -5.49 1.69 11.21
C THR A 3 -6.96 1.61 10.74
N PRO A 4 -7.91 2.45 11.21
CA PRO A 4 -9.28 2.45 10.68
C PRO A 4 -9.37 2.70 9.18
N ASP A 5 -8.50 3.54 8.63
CA ASP A 5 -8.46 3.82 7.18
C ASP A 5 -7.94 2.58 6.42
N LEU A 6 -6.91 1.92 6.95
CA LEU A 6 -6.36 0.68 6.38
C LEU A 6 -7.39 -0.46 6.43
N GLN A 7 -8.17 -0.57 7.51
CA GLN A 7 -9.23 -1.58 7.63
C GLN A 7 -10.32 -1.40 6.57
N ARG A 8 -10.76 -0.15 6.32
CA ARG A 8 -11.73 0.15 5.26
C ARG A 8 -11.20 -0.23 3.88
N LEU A 9 -9.94 0.14 3.59
CA LEU A 9 -9.29 -0.24 2.33
C LEU A 9 -9.20 -1.76 2.18
N ASN A 10 -8.72 -2.46 3.22
CA ASN A 10 -8.58 -3.91 3.20
C ASN A 10 -9.92 -4.63 2.96
N GLY A 11 -11.00 -4.08 3.53
CA GLY A 11 -12.36 -4.62 3.42
C GLY A 11 -12.90 -4.68 1.99
N THR A 12 -12.36 -3.89 1.05
CA THR A 12 -12.84 -3.85 -0.34
C THR A 12 -11.76 -4.21 -1.36
N ALA A 13 -10.49 -3.93 -1.09
CA ALA A 13 -9.41 -4.05 -2.06
C ALA A 13 -9.33 -5.44 -2.73
N ARG A 14 -9.39 -6.52 -1.95
CA ARG A 14 -9.37 -7.89 -2.49
C ARG A 14 -10.76 -8.42 -2.87
N PRO A 15 -11.79 -8.35 -2.01
CA PRO A 15 -13.07 -8.99 -2.33
C PRO A 15 -13.80 -8.31 -3.49
N ILE A 16 -13.75 -6.97 -3.56
CA ILE A 16 -14.47 -6.17 -4.57
C ILE A 16 -13.57 -5.86 -5.75
N HIS A 17 -12.39 -5.28 -5.50
CA HIS A 17 -11.52 -4.79 -6.58
C HIS A 17 -10.56 -5.85 -7.13
N LYS A 18 -10.55 -7.06 -6.55
CA LYS A 18 -9.65 -8.17 -6.94
C LYS A 18 -8.18 -7.74 -7.00
N ALA A 19 -7.78 -6.79 -6.15
CA ALA A 19 -6.45 -6.23 -6.17
C ALA A 19 -5.40 -7.26 -5.75
N ASP A 20 -4.41 -7.48 -6.61
CA ASP A 20 -3.20 -8.23 -6.28
C ASP A 20 -2.31 -7.43 -5.33
N VAL A 21 -2.17 -6.13 -5.62
CA VAL A 21 -1.33 -5.17 -4.90
C VAL A 21 -2.22 -4.07 -4.34
N VAL A 22 -2.08 -3.77 -3.05
CA VAL A 22 -2.84 -2.74 -2.37
C VAL A 22 -1.89 -1.67 -1.87
N VAL A 23 -2.12 -0.42 -2.27
CA VAL A 23 -1.29 0.72 -1.87
C VAL A 23 -2.17 1.79 -1.24
N MET A 24 -1.79 2.29 -0.06
CA MET A 24 -2.40 3.45 0.57
C MET A 24 -1.44 4.64 0.50
N LEU A 25 -1.88 5.70 -0.18
CA LEU A 25 -1.12 6.93 -0.35
C LEU A 25 -1.70 8.06 0.50
N THR A 26 -0.83 8.85 1.11
CA THR A 26 -1.22 10.08 1.82
C THR A 26 -0.15 11.17 1.73
N ASN A 27 -0.58 12.42 1.66
CA ASN A 27 0.28 13.60 1.83
C ASN A 27 0.69 13.84 3.30
N GLY A 28 0.12 13.08 4.24
CA GLY A 28 0.43 13.16 5.67
C GLY A 28 1.36 12.05 6.14
N ARG A 29 1.26 11.70 7.43
CA ARG A 29 1.96 10.57 8.04
C ARG A 29 0.98 9.47 8.47
N PHE A 30 1.49 8.24 8.55
CA PHE A 30 0.80 7.12 9.18
C PHE A 30 1.02 7.11 10.69
N THR A 31 0.01 6.68 11.44
CA THR A 31 0.18 6.42 12.88
C THR A 31 1.14 5.26 13.12
N ARG A 32 1.67 5.16 14.33
CA ARG A 32 2.60 4.08 14.73
C ARG A 32 2.01 2.69 14.46
N ASP A 33 0.74 2.50 14.81
CA ASP A 33 0.07 1.20 14.73
C ASP A 33 -0.38 0.82 13.31
N ALA A 34 -0.45 1.79 12.40
CA ALA A 34 -0.77 1.51 11.00
C ALA A 34 0.35 0.71 10.30
N ARG A 35 1.62 0.86 10.74
CA ARG A 35 2.75 0.17 10.12
C ARG A 35 2.72 -1.35 10.38
N PRO A 36 2.58 -1.85 11.62
CA PRO A 36 2.37 -3.29 11.87
C PRO A 36 1.17 -3.84 11.09
N PHE A 37 0.01 -3.18 11.19
CA PHE A 37 -1.20 -3.63 10.49
C PHE A 37 -1.02 -3.74 8.97
N SER A 38 -0.32 -2.76 8.36
CA SER A 38 -0.03 -2.77 6.92
C SER A 38 0.83 -3.98 6.50
N LYS A 39 1.76 -4.41 7.36
CA LYS A 39 2.58 -5.60 7.11
C LYS A 39 1.73 -6.87 7.18
N ASP A 40 0.89 -6.98 8.19
CA ASP A 40 0.04 -8.17 8.42
C ASP A 40 -1.00 -8.36 7.31
N THR A 41 -1.45 -7.25 6.70
CA THR A 41 -2.49 -7.25 5.64
C THR A 41 -1.92 -7.15 4.23
N GLY A 42 -0.61 -6.90 4.08
CA GLY A 42 0.03 -6.70 2.78
C GLY A 42 -0.40 -5.40 2.08
N ILE A 43 -0.69 -4.35 2.85
CA ILE A 43 -0.94 -3.00 2.31
C ILE A 43 0.38 -2.24 2.27
N HIS A 44 0.75 -1.73 1.10
CA HIS A 44 1.92 -0.87 0.95
C HIS A 44 1.58 0.56 1.34
N LEU A 45 2.43 1.18 2.16
CA LEU A 45 2.23 2.54 2.66
C LEU A 45 3.13 3.54 1.92
N VAL A 46 2.53 4.57 1.35
CA VAL A 46 3.21 5.72 0.73
C VAL A 46 2.85 6.97 1.52
N ASP A 47 3.76 7.38 2.41
CA ASP A 47 3.63 8.64 3.16
C ASP A 47 4.30 9.80 2.40
N ARG A 48 4.21 11.01 2.97
CA ARG A 48 4.79 12.23 2.38
C ARG A 48 6.26 12.07 1.96
N ASP A 49 7.07 11.39 2.76
CA ASP A 49 8.51 11.32 2.52
C ASP A 49 8.79 10.40 1.31
N LEU A 50 8.07 9.26 1.22
CA LEU A 50 8.17 8.37 0.06
C LEU A 50 7.55 9.00 -1.19
N LEU A 51 6.41 9.68 -1.05
CA LEU A 51 5.74 10.39 -2.14
C LEU A 51 6.62 11.48 -2.74
N ALA A 52 7.33 12.25 -1.90
CA ALA A 52 8.26 13.27 -2.38
C ALA A 52 9.41 12.66 -3.19
N ARG A 53 9.97 11.52 -2.73
CA ARG A 53 11.00 10.79 -3.48
C ARG A 53 10.49 10.27 -4.82
N TRP A 54 9.27 9.74 -4.83
CA TRP A 54 8.64 9.27 -6.06
C TRP A 54 8.41 10.42 -7.04
N ALA A 55 7.86 11.53 -6.58
CA ALA A 55 7.58 12.69 -7.41
C ALA A 55 8.84 13.40 -7.93
N ALA A 56 9.95 13.32 -7.20
CA ALA A 56 11.22 13.95 -7.57
C ALA A 56 12.08 13.13 -8.55
N GLY A 57 11.76 11.85 -8.76
CA GLY A 57 12.58 10.93 -9.53
C GLY A 57 11.92 10.39 -10.80
N SER A 58 12.69 9.65 -11.58
CA SER A 58 12.21 8.88 -12.75
C SER A 58 11.89 7.42 -12.41
N TRP A 59 11.91 7.07 -11.11
CA TRP A 59 11.70 5.71 -10.63
C TRP A 59 10.19 5.40 -10.63
N PRO A 60 9.78 4.25 -11.16
CA PRO A 60 8.43 3.80 -10.94
C PRO A 60 8.21 3.47 -9.46
N LEU A 61 6.96 3.61 -8.98
CA LEU A 61 6.63 3.44 -7.57
C LEU A 61 7.05 2.08 -7.01
N TRP A 62 6.97 1.01 -7.81
CA TRP A 62 7.33 -0.34 -7.37
C TRP A 62 8.81 -0.53 -7.04
N ASP A 63 9.71 0.32 -7.55
CA ASP A 63 11.12 0.32 -7.15
C ASP A 63 11.33 0.92 -5.75
N LEU A 64 10.36 1.72 -5.29
CA LEU A 64 10.37 2.39 -3.98
C LEU A 64 9.59 1.60 -2.92
N LEU A 65 8.79 0.62 -3.32
CA LEU A 65 8.01 -0.23 -2.44
C LEU A 65 8.79 -1.48 -1.99
N PRO A 66 8.52 -2.04 -0.80
CA PRO A 66 8.99 -3.36 -0.44
C PRO A 66 8.58 -4.39 -1.50
N LYS A 67 9.42 -5.41 -1.75
CA LYS A 67 9.20 -6.47 -2.75
C LYS A 67 7.73 -6.85 -2.86
N ILE A 68 7.14 -6.50 -4.00
CA ILE A 68 5.77 -6.86 -4.34
C ILE A 68 5.79 -8.33 -4.77
N PRO A 69 4.96 -9.21 -4.15
CA PRO A 69 4.88 -10.60 -4.58
C PRO A 69 4.42 -10.70 -6.04
N PRO A 70 4.84 -11.73 -6.79
CA PRO A 70 4.42 -11.89 -8.19
C PRO A 70 2.88 -11.99 -8.28
N PRO A 71 2.27 -11.55 -9.40
CA PRO A 71 0.82 -11.59 -9.58
C PRO A 71 0.29 -13.00 -9.28
N ARG A 72 -0.80 -13.12 -8.51
CA ARG A 72 -1.45 -14.44 -8.36
C ARG A 72 -2.04 -14.79 -9.72
N ARG A 73 -1.64 -15.94 -10.28
CA ARG A 73 -2.25 -16.45 -11.52
C ARG A 73 -3.77 -16.45 -11.34
N PRO A 74 -4.55 -15.98 -12.33
CA PRO A 74 -5.99 -16.02 -12.24
C PRO A 74 -6.44 -17.46 -11.97
N ALA A 75 -7.33 -17.63 -10.99
CA ALA A 75 -7.98 -18.91 -10.76
C ALA A 75 -8.75 -19.27 -12.04
N ARG A 76 -8.41 -20.42 -12.62
CA ARG A 76 -9.01 -20.94 -13.85
C ARG A 76 -10.42 -21.46 -13.59
#